data_AF-A0A1H0HBE3-F1
#
_entry.id   AF-A0A1H0HBE3-F1
#
_cell.length_a   1.000
_cell.length_b   1.000
_cell.length_c   1.000
_cell.angle_alpha   90.00
_cell.angle_beta   90.00
_cell.angle_gamma   90.00
#
_symmetry.space_group_name_H-M   'P 1'
#
loop_
_entity.id
_entity.type
_entity.pdbx_description
1 polymer ?
#
loop_
_entity_poly.entity_id
_entity_poly.type
_entity_poly.pdbx_seq_one_letter_code
_entity_poly.pdbx_strand_id
1 'polypeptide(L)' 'MTYEESLKQLEDIVRQMEAGSYSIDQLADKLTLAQQLITQCKEKLYKTDSEIKKILEKR' A
#
# COMPACT_ATOMS: atom_id res chain seq x y z
N MET A 1 3.70 -10.77 4.35
CA MET A 1 3.65 -9.43 3.74
C MET A 1 3.39 -8.40 4.82
N THR A 2 4.46 -7.75 5.28
CA THR A 2 4.40 -6.67 6.27
C THR A 2 4.00 -5.36 5.60
N TYR A 3 3.55 -4.37 6.37
CA TYR A 3 3.25 -3.02 5.85
C TYR A 3 4.48 -2.43 5.13
N GLU A 4 5.67 -2.62 5.70
CA GLU A 4 6.95 -2.20 5.13
C GLU A 4 7.24 -2.82 3.75
N GLU A 5 6.97 -4.11 3.58
CA GLU A 5 7.16 -4.75 2.28
C GLU A 5 6.20 -4.20 1.21
N SER A 6 4.93 -3.99 1.57
CA SER A 6 3.95 -3.38 0.66
C SER A 6 4.32 -1.95 0.28
N LEU A 7 4.92 -1.19 1.20
CA LEU A 7 5.43 0.15 0.96
C LEU A 7 6.64 0.15 0.03
N LYS A 8 7.59 -0.75 0.26
CA LYS A 8 8.76 -0.94 -0.62
C LYS A 8 8.36 -1.28 -2.04
N GLN A 9 7.37 -2.17 -2.21
CA GLN A 9 6.86 -2.50 -3.53
C GLN A 9 6.17 -1.31 -4.20
N LEU A 10 5.44 -0.50 -3.43
CA LEU A 10 4.81 0.71 -3.93
C LEU A 10 5.85 1.75 -4.39
N GLU A 11 6.88 1.99 -3.59
CA GLU A 11 7.99 2.89 -3.95
C GLU A 11 8.72 2.42 -5.21
N ASP A 12 8.97 1.12 -5.33
CA ASP A 12 9.63 0.55 -6.51
C ASP A 12 8.77 0.70 -7.77
N ILE A 13 7.45 0.49 -7.66
CA ILE A 13 6.50 0.73 -8.75
C ILE A 13 6.55 2.21 -9.17
N VAL A 14 6.40 3.14 -8.23
CA VAL A 14 6.40 4.59 -8.53
C VAL A 14 7.72 5.00 -9.18
N ARG A 15 8.85 4.54 -8.65
CA ARG A 15 10.17 4.84 -9.20
C ARG A 15 10.34 4.35 -10.64
N GLN A 16 9.86 3.15 -10.94
CA GLN A 16 9.90 2.61 -12.31
C GLN A 16 8.92 3.33 -13.25
N MET A 17 7.78 3.83 -12.73
CA MET A 17 6.85 4.68 -13.49
C MET A 17 7.47 6.03 -13.82
N GLU A 18 8.14 6.69 -12.86
CA GLU A 18 8.85 7.96 -13.07
C GLU A 18 10.03 7.81 -14.04
N ALA A 19 10.68 6.65 -14.06
CA ALA A 19 11.73 6.33 -15.01
C ALA A 19 11.24 6.15 -16.46
N GLY A 20 9.92 6.18 -16.71
CA GLY A 20 9.34 6.10 -18.06
C GLY A 20 9.61 4.77 -18.78
N SER A 21 9.98 3.72 -18.04
CA SER A 21 10.37 2.42 -18.61
C SER A 21 9.17 1.52 -18.95
N TYR A 22 7.95 1.98 -18.67
CA TYR A 22 6.72 1.22 -18.87
C TYR A 22 5.90 1.72 -20.05
N SER A 23 5.38 0.79 -20.85
CA SER A 23 4.33 1.06 -21.83
C SER A 23 3.01 1.41 -21.13
N ILE A 24 2.08 2.08 -21.84
CA ILE A 24 0.76 2.47 -21.32
C ILE A 24 0.00 1.29 -20.67
N ASP A 25 0.00 0.11 -21.29
CA ASP A 25 -0.62 -1.09 -20.70
C ASP A 25 0.04 -1.54 -19.40
N GLN A 26 1.37 -1.43 -19.31
CA GLN A 26 2.11 -1.77 -18.10
C GLN A 26 1.86 -0.74 -16.99
N LEU A 27 1.70 0.54 -17.33
CA LEU A 27 1.34 1.58 -16.36
C LEU A 27 -0.03 1.31 -15.74
N ALA A 28 -1.01 0.86 -16.51
CA ALA A 28 -2.33 0.52 -16.00
C ALA A 28 -2.27 -0.64 -14.99
N ASP A 29 -1.57 -1.72 -15.33
CA ASP A 29 -1.40 -2.90 -14.46
C ASP A 29 -0.65 -2.55 -13.16
N LYS A 30 0.44 -1.76 -13.28
CA LYS A 30 1.23 -1.29 -12.13
C LYS A 30 0.45 -0.35 -11.23
N LEU A 31 -0.39 0.53 -11.79
CA LEU A 31 -1.27 1.42 -11.04
C LEU A 31 -2.34 0.63 -10.27
N THR A 32 -2.92 -0.40 -10.88
CA THR A 32 -3.88 -1.29 -10.20
C THR A 32 -3.23 -2.03 -9.04
N LEU A 33 -2.03 -2.59 -9.23
CA LEU A 33 -1.25 -3.23 -8.16
C LEU A 33 -0.94 -2.25 -7.02
N ALA A 34 -0.51 -1.04 -7.35
CA ALA A 34 -0.25 0.03 -6.38
C ALA A 34 -1.51 0.35 -5.55
N GLN A 35 -2.68 0.48 -6.20
CA GLN A 35 -3.96 0.69 -5.51
C GLN A 35 -4.32 -0.44 -4.55
N GLN A 36 -4.11 -1.70 -4.96
CA GLN A 36 -4.38 -2.85 -4.11
C GLN A 36 -3.45 -2.86 -2.89
N LEU A 37 -2.15 -2.59 -3.08
CA LEU A 37 -1.18 -2.51 -1.99
C LEU A 37 -1.53 -1.40 -0.99
N ILE A 38 -1.92 -0.22 -1.48
CA ILE A 38 -2.38 0.90 -0.63
C ILE A 38 -3.62 0.51 0.17
N THR A 39 -4.57 -0.20 -0.45
CA THR A 39 -5.81 -0.63 0.20
C THR A 39 -5.51 -1.61 1.34
N GLN A 40 -4.67 -2.61 1.08
CA GLN A 40 -4.23 -3.56 2.11
C GLN A 40 -3.48 -2.88 3.26
N CYS A 41 -2.63 -1.90 2.94
CA CYS A 41 -1.92 -1.10 3.94
C CYS A 41 -2.90 -0.31 4.82
N LYS A 42 -3.88 0.35 4.22
CA LYS A 42 -4.93 1.08 4.93
C LYS A 42 -5.77 0.17 5.82
N GLU A 43 -6.15 -1.01 5.34
CA GLU A 43 -6.90 -1.97 6.16
C GLU A 43 -6.13 -2.43 7.39
N LYS A 44 -4.83 -2.71 7.25
CA LYS A 44 -3.98 -3.06 8.39
C LYS A 44 -3.83 -1.92 9.38
N LEU A 45 -3.61 -0.69 8.90
CA LEU A 45 -3.58 0.50 9.73
C LEU A 45 -4.90 0.69 10.48
N TYR A 46 -6.03 0.57 9.80
CA TYR A 46 -7.36 0.74 10.40
C TYR A 46 -7.69 -0.35 11.42
N LYS A 47 -7.34 -1.61 11.14
CA LYS A 47 -7.46 -2.70 12.13
C LYS A 47 -6.62 -2.43 13.36
N THR A 48 -5.38 -1.98 13.18
CA THR A 48 -4.46 -1.69 14.28
C THR A 48 -4.96 -0.50 15.10
N ASP A 49 -5.41 0.58 14.46
CA ASP A 49 -6.01 1.75 15.12
C ASP A 49 -7.28 1.37 15.90
N SER A 50 -8.14 0.54 15.30
CA SER A 50 -9.37 0.07 15.96
C SER A 50 -9.07 -0.78 17.20
N GLU A 51 -8.08 -1.67 17.15
CA GLU A 51 -7.65 -2.45 18.31
C GLU A 51 -7.04 -1.55 19.39
N ILE A 52 -6.21 -0.57 19.01
CA ILE A 52 -5.65 0.42 19.94
C ILE A 52 -6.78 1.21 20.63
N LYS A 53 -7.77 1.69 19.88
CA LYS A 53 -8.93 2.40 20.44
C LYS A 53 -9.72 1.55 21.43
N LYS A 54 -9.98 0.28 21.11
CA LYS A 54 -10.66 -0.63 22.05
C LYS A 54 -9.88 -0.84 23.35
N ILE A 55 -8.54 -0.91 23.26
CA ILE A 55 -7.69 -1.03 24.45
C ILE A 55 -7.73 0.26 25.28
N LEU A 56 -7.72 1.43 24.62
CA LEU A 56 -7.81 2.73 25.27
C LEU A 56 -9.19 3.00 25.88
N GLU A 57 -10.29 2.58 25.25
CA GLU A 57 -11.66 2.70 25.79
C GLU A 57 -11.94 1.75 26.97
N LYS A 58 -11.16 0.67 27.11
CA LYS A 58 -11.24 -0.25 28.25
C LYS A 58 -10.43 0.21 29.47
N ARG A 59 -9.90 1.43 29.47
CA ARG A 59 -9.24 2.05 30.61
C ARG A 59 -10.09 3.10 31.29
#